data_AF-A0A8H4U6K8-F1
#
_entry.id   AF-A0A8H4U6K8-F1
#
_cell.length_a   1.000
_cell.length_b   1.000
_cell.length_c   1.000
_cell.angle_alpha   90.00
_cell.angle_beta   90.00
_cell.angle_gamma   90.00
#
_symmetry.space_group_name_H-M   'P 1'
#
loop_
_entity.id
_entity.type
_entity.pdbx_description
1 polymer ?
#
loop_
_entity_poly.entity_id
_entity_poly.type
_entity_poly.pdbx_seq_one_letter_code
_entity_poly.pdbx_strand_id
1 'polypeptide(L)'
;MPPKKGKEPQPKKAAKSVDDRTFGMKNKKGGAAQREISRMTANLKNSGTAEEKKKQAEKAAREREKKAAEDAKRDMEAMINKPAQIQKVPFGVDPKTVVCIFYKKGNCEKGKKCKFSHDLAVERKTEKKNLYNDNRNEEEEDKKVETSADWDEDKLRSVVLSKKGNQQTTTDKVCKYFIEAIEDGKYGWFWICPNGGDKCKYKHALPPG
;
A
#
# COMPACT_ATOMS: atom_id res chain seq x y z
N MET A 1 52.34 -6.34 -62.74
CA MET A 1 53.23 -7.18 -61.90
C MET A 1 54.36 -6.30 -61.37
N PRO A 2 54.97 -6.48 -60.19
CA PRO A 2 54.66 -7.15 -58.91
C PRO A 2 54.88 -6.14 -57.71
N PRO A 3 55.07 -6.50 -56.41
CA PRO A 3 54.66 -7.67 -55.64
C PRO A 3 53.79 -7.33 -54.38
N LYS A 4 53.10 -8.37 -53.92
CA LYS A 4 52.25 -8.47 -52.72
C LYS A 4 53.14 -8.61 -51.46
N LYS A 5 52.96 -7.75 -50.44
CA LYS A 5 53.62 -7.91 -49.12
C LYS A 5 52.61 -8.24 -48.02
N GLY A 6 53.07 -9.09 -47.11
CA GLY A 6 52.30 -9.96 -46.24
C GLY A 6 51.44 -9.26 -45.19
N LYS A 7 50.36 -9.95 -44.86
CA LYS A 7 49.48 -9.70 -43.71
C LYS A 7 50.27 -9.99 -42.43
N GLU A 8 50.60 -8.96 -41.65
CA GLU A 8 51.03 -9.13 -40.26
C GLU A 8 49.86 -9.64 -39.41
N PRO A 9 50.04 -10.71 -38.61
CA PRO A 9 49.02 -11.17 -37.68
C PRO A 9 49.07 -10.34 -36.39
N GLN A 10 48.00 -9.60 -36.12
CA GLN A 10 47.77 -8.88 -34.87
C GLN A 10 47.87 -9.78 -33.62
N PRO A 11 48.31 -9.22 -32.46
CA PRO A 11 48.69 -10.00 -31.28
C PRO A 11 47.47 -10.54 -30.52
N LYS A 12 46.98 -11.72 -30.90
CA LYS A 12 46.04 -12.54 -30.10
C LYS A 12 46.74 -13.23 -28.91
N LYS A 13 47.59 -12.52 -28.16
CA LYS A 13 48.48 -13.13 -27.14
C LYS A 13 47.89 -13.17 -25.72
N ALA A 14 46.89 -12.34 -25.39
CA ALA A 14 46.34 -12.29 -24.04
C ALA A 14 45.48 -13.53 -23.68
N ALA A 15 44.51 -13.90 -24.52
CA ALA A 15 43.65 -15.08 -24.27
C ALA A 15 44.45 -16.40 -24.24
N LYS A 16 45.40 -16.56 -25.17
CA LYS A 16 46.30 -17.74 -25.20
C LYS A 16 47.19 -17.86 -23.96
N SER A 17 47.58 -16.75 -23.31
CA SER A 17 48.41 -16.79 -22.10
C SER A 17 47.66 -17.27 -20.85
N VAL A 18 46.34 -17.08 -20.80
CA VAL A 18 45.49 -17.51 -19.68
C VAL A 18 45.21 -19.00 -19.77
N ASP A 19 44.96 -19.50 -20.98
CA ASP A 19 44.75 -20.93 -21.20
C ASP A 19 46.03 -21.73 -20.94
N ASP A 20 47.20 -21.22 -21.34
CA ASP A 20 48.49 -21.89 -21.14
C ASP A 20 48.92 -21.97 -19.65
N ARG A 21 48.70 -20.90 -18.87
CA ARG A 21 49.01 -20.89 -17.42
C ARG A 21 48.01 -21.67 -16.56
N THR A 22 46.80 -21.90 -17.06
CA THR A 22 45.75 -22.65 -16.33
C THR A 22 45.56 -24.08 -16.86
N PHE A 23 46.23 -24.47 -17.95
CA PHE A 23 46.10 -25.77 -18.62
C PHE A 23 46.41 -26.95 -17.69
N GLY A 24 47.50 -26.88 -16.92
CA GLY A 24 47.92 -27.94 -16.01
C GLY A 24 47.09 -28.07 -14.73
N MET A 25 46.47 -26.97 -14.26
CA MET A 25 45.62 -26.98 -13.06
C MET A 25 44.16 -27.35 -13.35
N LYS A 26 43.69 -27.15 -14.59
CA LYS A 26 42.32 -27.56 -15.02
C LYS A 26 42.13 -29.08 -15.01
N ASN A 27 43.20 -29.87 -15.16
CA ASN A 27 43.15 -31.34 -15.14
C ASN A 27 43.25 -31.96 -13.73
N LYS A 28 43.52 -31.15 -12.70
CA LYS A 28 43.60 -31.59 -11.30
C LYS A 28 42.25 -31.38 -10.62
N LYS A 29 41.45 -32.44 -10.54
CA LYS A 29 40.08 -32.43 -10.01
C LYS A 29 40.08 -32.18 -8.50
N GLY A 30 40.13 -30.91 -8.08
CA GLY A 30 40.12 -30.50 -6.68
C GLY A 30 39.62 -29.07 -6.50
N GLY A 31 38.74 -28.85 -5.51
CA GLY A 31 38.12 -27.54 -5.25
C GLY A 31 39.11 -26.41 -4.97
N ALA A 32 40.30 -26.73 -4.44
CA ALA A 32 41.38 -25.77 -4.23
C ALA A 32 41.97 -25.25 -5.56
N ALA A 33 42.23 -26.13 -6.53
CA ALA A 33 42.75 -25.76 -7.85
C ALA A 33 41.73 -24.91 -8.64
N GLN A 34 40.44 -25.25 -8.54
CA GLN A 34 39.38 -24.47 -9.20
C GLN A 34 39.22 -23.06 -8.61
N ARG A 35 39.36 -22.91 -7.29
CA ARG A 35 39.37 -21.58 -6.63
C ARG A 35 40.57 -20.75 -7.05
N GLU A 36 41.74 -21.36 -7.19
CA GLU A 36 42.96 -20.67 -7.63
C GLU A 36 42.89 -20.24 -9.10
N ILE A 37 42.39 -21.10 -9.99
CA ILE A 37 42.11 -20.76 -11.40
C ILE A 37 41.11 -19.60 -11.48
N SER A 38 40.06 -19.61 -10.65
CA SER A 38 39.07 -18.53 -10.60
C SER A 38 39.67 -17.21 -10.13
N ARG A 39 40.55 -17.25 -9.11
CA ARG A 39 41.28 -16.07 -8.60
C ARG A 39 42.26 -15.50 -9.64
N MET A 40 43.03 -16.35 -10.31
CA MET A 40 43.94 -15.94 -11.38
C MET A 40 43.17 -15.33 -12.56
N THR A 41 42.05 -15.95 -12.94
CA THR A 41 41.19 -15.44 -14.03
C THR A 41 40.54 -14.10 -13.67
N ALA A 42 40.09 -13.92 -12.43
CA ALA A 42 39.54 -12.65 -11.95
C ALA A 42 40.60 -11.53 -11.93
N ASN A 43 41.83 -11.83 -11.51
CA ASN A 43 42.94 -10.88 -11.53
C ASN A 43 43.33 -10.47 -12.95
N LEU A 44 43.33 -11.40 -13.90
CA LEU A 44 43.62 -11.14 -15.32
C LEU A 44 42.50 -10.34 -16.01
N LYS A 45 41.24 -10.59 -15.66
CA LYS A 45 40.10 -9.78 -16.15
C LYS A 45 40.15 -8.35 -15.62
N ASN A 46 40.65 -8.17 -14.40
CA ASN A 46 40.90 -6.85 -13.81
C ASN A 46 42.22 -6.20 -14.26
N SER A 47 43.05 -6.85 -15.07
CA SER A 47 44.33 -6.31 -15.56
C SER A 47 44.27 -5.76 -16.99
N GLY A 48 43.12 -5.26 -17.43
CA GLY A 48 43.01 -4.47 -18.67
C GLY A 48 43.81 -3.16 -18.59
N THR A 49 44.32 -2.67 -19.71
CA THR A 49 44.99 -1.36 -19.82
C THR A 49 44.07 -0.23 -19.33
N ALA A 50 44.67 0.86 -18.83
CA ALA A 50 43.91 1.99 -18.27
C ALA A 50 42.89 2.59 -19.27
N GLU A 51 43.21 2.58 -20.57
CA GLU A 51 42.28 2.95 -21.65
C GLU A 51 41.08 2.01 -21.77
N GLU A 52 41.28 0.70 -21.67
CA GLU A 52 40.20 -0.29 -21.82
C GLU A 52 39.20 -0.18 -20.65
N LYS A 53 39.70 0.07 -19.44
CA LYS A 53 38.86 0.34 -18.26
C LYS A 53 38.08 1.65 -18.37
N LYS A 54 38.71 2.73 -18.86
CA LYS A 54 38.01 4.00 -19.11
C LYS A 54 36.91 3.85 -20.15
N LYS A 55 37.17 3.12 -21.24
CA LYS A 55 36.18 2.86 -22.31
C LYS A 55 35.01 1.99 -21.83
N GLN A 56 35.25 1.03 -20.93
CA GLN A 56 34.19 0.22 -20.31
C GLN A 56 33.37 1.04 -19.30
N ALA A 57 34.02 1.90 -18.51
CA ALA A 57 33.34 2.79 -17.57
C ALA A 57 32.47 3.82 -18.29
N GLU A 58 32.94 4.40 -19.40
CA GLU A 58 32.17 5.35 -20.21
C GLU A 58 30.97 4.70 -20.89
N LYS A 59 31.12 3.47 -21.44
CA LYS A 59 29.99 2.71 -21.96
C LYS A 59 28.97 2.39 -20.88
N ALA A 60 29.41 1.97 -19.68
CA ALA A 60 28.52 1.71 -18.55
C ALA A 60 27.82 2.97 -18.05
N ALA A 61 28.49 4.13 -18.04
CA ALA A 61 27.90 5.41 -17.70
C ALA A 61 26.84 5.83 -18.73
N ARG A 62 27.13 5.72 -20.02
CA ARG A 62 26.20 6.03 -21.11
C ARG A 62 24.97 5.10 -21.12
N GLU A 63 25.15 3.83 -20.78
CA GLU A 63 24.03 2.89 -20.66
C GLU A 63 23.16 3.18 -19.44
N ARG A 64 23.76 3.56 -18.30
CA ARG A 64 23.02 4.01 -17.11
C ARG A 64 22.25 5.30 -17.36
N GLU A 65 22.85 6.26 -18.06
CA GLU A 65 22.19 7.53 -18.40
C GLU A 65 21.03 7.32 -19.37
N LYS A 66 21.20 6.48 -20.39
CA LYS A 66 20.10 6.09 -21.29
C LYS A 66 18.97 5.39 -20.55
N LYS A 67 19.30 4.47 -19.62
CA LYS A 67 18.30 3.78 -18.80
C LYS A 67 17.58 4.75 -17.86
N ALA A 68 18.30 5.69 -17.24
CA ALA A 68 17.71 6.73 -16.41
C ALA A 68 16.81 7.67 -17.22
N ALA A 69 17.20 8.02 -18.45
CA ALA A 69 16.39 8.84 -19.34
C ALA A 69 15.12 8.12 -19.84
N GLU A 70 15.22 6.82 -20.16
CA GLU A 70 14.07 5.98 -20.50
C GLU A 70 13.12 5.81 -19.30
N ASP A 71 13.66 5.61 -18.10
CA ASP A 71 12.85 5.47 -16.89
C ASP A 71 12.15 6.78 -16.51
N ALA A 72 12.85 7.91 -16.61
CA ALA A 72 12.27 9.24 -16.42
C ALA A 72 11.18 9.53 -17.46
N LYS A 73 11.36 9.13 -18.72
CA LYS A 73 10.31 9.25 -19.75
C LYS A 73 9.10 8.36 -19.45
N ARG A 74 9.33 7.12 -19.01
CA ARG A 74 8.24 6.20 -18.62
C ARG A 74 7.46 6.73 -17.42
N ASP A 75 8.14 7.28 -16.41
CA ASP A 75 7.50 7.89 -15.25
C ASP A 75 6.69 9.14 -15.64
N MET A 76 7.26 10.00 -16.48
CA MET A 76 6.59 11.19 -16.99
C MET A 76 5.34 10.84 -17.82
N GLU A 77 5.41 9.81 -18.67
CA GLU A 77 4.27 9.34 -19.46
C GLU A 77 3.20 8.67 -18.59
N ALA A 78 3.59 7.93 -17.55
CA ALA A 78 2.66 7.35 -16.58
C ALA A 78 1.91 8.43 -15.77
N MET A 79 2.56 9.57 -15.51
CA MET A 79 1.93 10.70 -14.81
C MET A 79 0.93 11.46 -15.71
N ILE A 80 1.25 11.63 -17.00
CA ILE A 80 0.38 12.31 -17.98
C ILE A 80 -0.83 11.44 -18.34
N ASN A 81 -0.65 10.13 -18.53
CA ASN A 81 -1.73 9.22 -18.90
C ASN A 81 -2.56 8.73 -17.70
N LYS A 82 -2.38 9.35 -16.52
CA LYS A 82 -3.20 9.04 -15.36
C LYS A 82 -4.62 9.56 -15.62
N PRO A 83 -5.63 8.68 -15.71
CA PRO A 83 -6.97 9.10 -16.12
C PRO A 83 -7.51 10.16 -15.16
N ALA A 84 -8.07 11.22 -15.72
CA ALA A 84 -8.72 12.26 -14.95
C ALA A 84 -9.75 11.61 -14.01
N GLN A 85 -9.62 11.84 -12.70
CA GLN A 85 -10.56 11.31 -11.72
C GLN A 85 -11.93 11.97 -11.92
N ILE A 86 -12.80 11.31 -12.69
CA ILE A 86 -14.19 11.72 -12.89
C ILE A 86 -14.97 11.30 -11.63
N GLN A 87 -15.46 12.30 -10.91
CA GLN A 87 -16.32 12.12 -9.74
C GLN A 87 -17.68 11.58 -10.18
N LYS A 88 -17.90 10.28 -10.02
CA LYS A 88 -19.19 9.62 -10.27
C LYS A 88 -20.11 9.91 -9.09
N VAL A 89 -21.27 10.52 -9.36
CA VAL A 89 -22.32 10.78 -8.36
C VAL A 89 -23.36 9.66 -8.47
N PRO A 90 -23.78 9.03 -7.36
CA PRO A 90 -24.88 8.07 -7.35
C PRO A 90 -26.17 8.67 -7.92
N PHE A 91 -26.99 7.83 -8.56
CA PHE A 91 -28.26 8.26 -9.14
C PHE A 91 -29.22 8.74 -8.03
N GLY A 92 -29.82 9.93 -8.19
CA GLY A 92 -30.72 10.54 -7.20
C GLY A 92 -30.07 11.53 -6.23
N VAL A 93 -28.75 11.72 -6.26
CA VAL A 93 -28.06 12.76 -5.48
C VAL A 93 -27.74 13.96 -6.37
N ASP A 94 -28.23 15.14 -5.97
CA ASP A 94 -27.92 16.38 -6.67
C ASP A 94 -26.40 16.62 -6.68
N PRO A 95 -25.76 16.81 -7.85
CA PRO A 95 -24.30 16.92 -7.92
C PRO A 95 -23.75 18.14 -7.16
N LYS A 96 -24.61 19.12 -6.86
CA LYS A 96 -24.28 20.33 -6.09
C LYS A 96 -24.26 20.10 -4.58
N THR A 97 -24.72 18.95 -4.10
CA THR A 97 -24.55 18.53 -2.69
C THR A 97 -23.25 17.75 -2.48
N VAL A 98 -22.51 17.46 -3.55
CA VAL A 98 -21.22 16.77 -3.48
C VAL A 98 -20.09 17.78 -3.68
N VAL A 99 -19.10 17.77 -2.79
CA VAL A 99 -17.94 18.68 -2.89
C VAL A 99 -17.10 18.36 -4.12
N CYS A 100 -16.71 19.40 -4.86
CA CYS A 100 -15.88 19.28 -6.05
C CYS A 100 -14.47 18.79 -5.69
N ILE A 101 -14.04 17.64 -6.24
CA ILE A 101 -12.67 17.13 -6.05
C ILE A 101 -11.62 18.15 -6.50
N PHE A 102 -11.86 18.86 -7.60
CA PHE A 102 -10.92 19.86 -8.11
C PHE A 102 -10.83 21.09 -7.21
N TYR A 103 -11.95 21.48 -6.57
CA TYR A 103 -11.94 22.59 -5.61
C TYR A 103 -11.24 22.20 -4.33
N LYS A 104 -11.47 20.97 -3.84
CA LYS A 104 -10.74 20.39 -2.70
C LYS A 104 -9.23 20.33 -2.95
N LYS A 105 -8.81 20.08 -4.20
CA LYS A 105 -7.40 20.09 -4.64
C LYS A 105 -6.87 21.49 -5.01
N GLY A 106 -7.69 22.53 -4.95
CA GLY A 106 -7.31 23.91 -5.28
C GLY A 106 -7.17 24.23 -6.78
N ASN A 107 -7.56 23.33 -7.68
CA ASN A 107 -7.36 23.44 -9.13
C ASN A 107 -8.70 23.49 -9.90
N CYS A 108 -9.74 24.11 -9.34
CA CYS A 108 -11.04 24.22 -9.99
C CYS A 108 -11.22 25.56 -10.72
N GLU A 109 -11.25 25.51 -12.05
CA GLU A 109 -11.44 26.67 -12.91
C GLU A 109 -12.92 27.08 -13.07
N LYS A 110 -13.85 26.23 -12.63
CA LYS A 110 -15.30 26.42 -12.83
C LYS A 110 -15.96 27.36 -11.82
N GLY A 111 -15.25 27.72 -10.74
CA GLY A 111 -15.72 28.67 -9.72
C GLY A 111 -17.16 28.40 -9.26
N LYS A 112 -17.98 29.46 -9.15
CA LYS A 112 -19.39 29.36 -8.71
C LYS A 112 -20.32 28.64 -9.68
N LYS A 113 -19.89 28.41 -10.93
CA LYS A 113 -20.66 27.70 -11.97
C LYS A 113 -20.31 26.20 -12.01
N CYS A 114 -19.50 25.71 -11.07
CA CYS A 114 -19.17 24.29 -10.99
C CYS A 114 -20.43 23.44 -10.76
N LYS A 115 -20.47 22.27 -11.41
CA LYS A 115 -21.53 21.26 -11.22
C LYS A 115 -21.53 20.69 -9.79
N PHE A 116 -20.40 20.81 -9.10
CA PHE A 116 -20.15 20.31 -7.75
C PHE A 116 -20.01 21.46 -6.75
N SER A 117 -20.29 21.21 -5.47
CA SER A 117 -20.18 22.21 -4.40
C SER A 117 -18.75 22.68 -4.19
N HIS A 118 -18.58 23.99 -3.99
CA HIS A 118 -17.34 24.61 -3.50
C HIS A 118 -17.44 24.97 -2.01
N ASP A 119 -18.38 24.38 -1.29
CA ASP A 119 -18.53 24.58 0.15
C ASP A 119 -17.97 23.38 0.91
N LEU A 120 -16.85 23.58 1.60
CA LEU A 120 -16.22 22.56 2.44
C LEU A 120 -17.07 22.17 3.66
N ALA A 121 -18.09 22.96 4.01
CA ALA A 121 -19.03 22.60 5.07
C ALA A 121 -19.97 21.46 4.65
N VAL A 122 -20.15 21.24 3.35
CA VAL A 122 -21.03 20.18 2.82
C VAL A 122 -20.44 18.79 3.06
N GLU A 123 -19.10 18.63 3.02
CA GLU A 123 -18.43 17.37 3.38
C GLU A 123 -18.56 17.03 4.88
N ARG A 124 -18.73 18.05 5.74
CA ARG A 124 -18.89 17.86 7.18
C ARG A 124 -20.30 17.43 7.61
N LYS A 125 -21.27 17.41 6.69
CA LYS A 125 -22.57 16.77 6.92
C LYS A 125 -22.41 15.25 6.75
N THR A 126 -21.58 14.67 7.61
CA THR A 126 -21.41 13.22 7.72
C THR A 126 -22.73 12.58 8.11
N GLU A 127 -22.97 11.39 7.57
CA GLU A 127 -24.18 10.59 7.78
C GLU A 127 -24.58 10.59 9.25
N LYS A 128 -25.82 11.00 9.53
CA LYS A 128 -26.35 11.01 10.90
C LYS A 128 -26.45 9.55 11.36
N LYS A 129 -25.79 9.22 12.48
CA LYS A 129 -25.95 7.90 13.10
C LYS A 129 -27.44 7.63 13.31
N ASN A 130 -27.90 6.43 12.94
CA ASN A 130 -29.31 6.04 13.05
C ASN A 130 -29.79 6.25 14.49
N LEU A 131 -30.80 7.10 14.65
CA LEU A 131 -31.27 7.58 15.95
C LEU A 131 -32.13 6.55 16.71
N TYR A 132 -32.67 5.59 15.96
CA TYR A 132 -33.61 4.59 16.43
C TYR A 132 -32.98 3.22 16.68
N ASN A 133 -31.74 3.00 16.20
CA ASN A 133 -31.00 1.75 16.38
C ASN A 133 -29.76 2.01 17.23
N ASP A 134 -29.68 1.32 18.37
CA ASP A 134 -28.47 1.31 19.20
C ASP A 134 -27.50 0.31 18.57
N ASN A 135 -26.40 0.81 18.01
CA ASN A 135 -25.38 0.00 17.32
C ASN A 135 -24.74 -1.06 18.24
N ARG A 136 -24.92 -0.96 19.56
CA ARG A 136 -24.51 -2.00 20.53
C ARG A 136 -25.38 -3.26 20.50
N ASN A 137 -26.63 -3.15 20.02
CA ASN A 137 -27.55 -4.28 19.94
C ASN A 137 -27.33 -5.13 18.68
N GLU A 138 -26.83 -4.52 17.60
CA GLU A 138 -26.51 -5.22 16.33
C GLU A 138 -25.38 -6.25 16.56
N GLU A 139 -24.33 -5.88 17.30
CA GLU A 139 -23.22 -6.80 17.62
C GLU A 139 -23.64 -7.96 18.54
N GLU A 140 -24.67 -7.77 19.37
CA GLU A 140 -25.28 -8.82 20.19
C GLU A 140 -26.18 -9.75 19.37
N GLU A 141 -26.87 -9.25 18.34
CA GLU A 141 -27.62 -10.10 17.40
C GLU A 141 -26.68 -10.94 16.54
N ASP A 142 -25.61 -10.36 15.99
CA ASP A 142 -24.61 -11.10 15.22
C ASP A 142 -23.96 -12.23 16.06
N LYS A 143 -23.69 -11.97 17.35
CA LYS A 143 -23.19 -13.00 18.29
C LYS A 143 -24.22 -14.07 18.66
N LYS A 144 -25.52 -13.76 18.61
CA LYS A 144 -26.60 -14.74 18.88
C LYS A 144 -26.89 -15.66 17.70
N VAL A 145 -26.48 -15.28 16.49
CA VAL A 145 -26.60 -16.12 15.28
C VAL A 145 -25.49 -17.16 15.20
N GLU A 146 -24.41 -17.05 15.99
CA GLU A 146 -23.46 -18.16 16.20
C GLU A 146 -24.15 -19.32 16.92
N THR A 147 -24.73 -20.23 16.13
CA THR A 147 -25.39 -21.44 16.61
C THR A 147 -24.44 -22.24 17.51
N SER A 148 -24.93 -22.69 18.67
CA SER A 148 -24.24 -23.50 19.69
C SER A 148 -23.58 -24.80 19.18
N ALA A 149 -23.71 -25.12 17.89
CA ALA A 149 -23.15 -26.27 17.23
C ALA A 149 -21.65 -26.14 16.91
N ASP A 150 -21.11 -24.91 16.85
CA ASP A 150 -19.68 -24.63 16.54
C ASP A 150 -18.85 -24.33 17.81
N TRP A 151 -19.34 -24.69 18.99
CA TRP A 151 -18.71 -24.31 20.26
C TRP A 151 -17.88 -25.46 20.83
N ASP A 152 -16.55 -25.27 20.90
CA ASP A 152 -15.62 -26.20 21.55
C ASP A 152 -15.82 -26.27 23.08
N GLU A 153 -15.32 -27.35 23.70
CA GLU A 153 -15.50 -27.60 25.15
C GLU A 153 -14.92 -26.49 26.05
N ASP A 154 -13.84 -25.83 25.63
CA ASP A 154 -13.31 -24.65 26.32
C ASP A 154 -14.24 -23.42 26.21
N LYS A 155 -14.90 -23.22 25.06
CA LYS A 155 -15.90 -22.15 24.87
C LYS A 155 -17.12 -22.43 25.76
N LEU A 156 -17.58 -23.69 25.85
CA LEU A 156 -18.64 -24.08 26.80
C LEU A 156 -18.25 -23.81 28.26
N ARG A 157 -17.04 -24.20 28.68
CA ARG A 157 -16.56 -23.97 30.06
C ARG A 157 -16.48 -22.49 30.40
N SER A 158 -16.01 -21.65 29.46
CA SER A 158 -15.94 -20.21 29.63
C SER A 158 -17.32 -19.56 29.81
N VAL A 159 -18.34 -20.05 29.10
CA VAL A 159 -19.71 -19.54 29.17
C VAL A 159 -20.40 -19.98 30.46
N VAL A 160 -20.16 -21.21 30.92
CA VAL A 160 -20.66 -21.68 32.23
C VAL A 160 -20.01 -20.90 33.37
N LEU A 161 -18.73 -20.54 33.26
CA LEU A 161 -18.02 -19.74 34.26
C LEU A 161 -18.47 -18.27 34.24
N SER A 162 -18.71 -17.70 33.06
CA SER A 162 -19.17 -16.32 32.91
C SER A 162 -20.62 -16.12 33.36
N LYS A 163 -21.48 -17.15 33.24
CA LYS A 163 -22.88 -17.13 33.70
C LYS A 163 -23.03 -17.06 35.22
N LYS A 164 -21.97 -17.31 36.00
CA LYS A 164 -21.95 -17.16 37.47
C LYS A 164 -21.58 -15.75 37.94
N GLY A 165 -21.15 -14.85 37.05
CA GLY A 165 -20.88 -13.45 37.36
C GLY A 165 -22.13 -12.59 37.20
N ASN A 166 -22.33 -11.59 38.06
CA ASN A 166 -23.42 -10.62 38.02
C ASN A 166 -23.51 -9.93 36.64
N GLN A 167 -24.31 -10.53 35.75
CA GLN A 167 -24.50 -10.07 34.38
C GLN A 167 -25.15 -8.69 34.44
N GLN A 168 -24.39 -7.65 34.07
CA GLN A 168 -24.89 -6.28 34.06
C GLN A 168 -26.07 -6.22 33.10
N THR A 169 -27.28 -6.09 33.66
CA THR A 169 -28.49 -6.02 32.87
C THR A 169 -28.57 -4.65 32.20
N THR A 170 -28.64 -4.63 30.88
CA THR A 170 -29.06 -3.44 30.15
C THR A 170 -30.52 -3.16 30.48
N THR A 171 -30.90 -1.89 30.52
CA THR A 171 -32.25 -1.44 30.83
C THR A 171 -32.87 -0.80 29.59
N ASP A 172 -34.18 -1.02 29.38
CA ASP A 172 -34.95 -0.42 28.29
C ASP A 172 -35.17 1.09 28.44
N LYS A 173 -34.71 1.68 29.55
CA LYS A 173 -34.79 3.12 29.78
C LYS A 173 -33.75 3.83 28.91
N VAL A 174 -34.19 4.89 28.22
CA VAL A 174 -33.33 5.74 27.40
C VAL A 174 -32.32 6.47 28.28
N CYS A 175 -31.06 6.58 27.84
CA CYS A 175 -30.03 7.30 28.57
C CYS A 175 -30.32 8.81 28.57
N LYS A 176 -30.26 9.44 29.75
CA LYS A 176 -30.46 10.89 29.88
C LYS A 176 -29.45 11.70 29.05
N TYR A 177 -28.17 11.32 29.10
CA TYR A 177 -27.11 11.99 28.33
C TYR A 177 -27.26 11.82 26.82
N PHE A 178 -27.92 10.75 26.39
CA PHE A 178 -28.24 10.56 24.97
C PHE A 178 -29.32 11.55 24.52
N ILE A 179 -30.36 11.77 25.33
CA ILE A 179 -31.39 12.78 25.05
C ILE A 179 -30.75 14.17 25.02
N GLU A 180 -29.95 14.52 26.02
CA GLU A 180 -29.21 15.80 26.07
C GLU A 180 -28.29 15.98 24.84
N ALA A 181 -27.61 14.92 24.40
CA ALA A 181 -26.75 14.97 23.22
C ALA A 181 -27.51 15.13 21.90
N ILE A 182 -28.75 14.63 21.82
CA ILE A 182 -29.64 14.82 20.67
C ILE A 182 -30.17 16.25 20.64
N GLU A 183 -30.61 16.76 21.79
CA GLU A 183 -31.10 18.13 21.94
C GLU A 183 -30.01 19.15 21.59
N ASP A 184 -28.77 18.88 22.00
CA ASP A 184 -27.60 19.69 21.67
C ASP A 184 -27.06 19.49 20.24
N GLY A 185 -27.60 18.51 19.50
CA GLY A 185 -27.10 18.14 18.17
C GLY A 185 -25.66 17.60 18.15
N LYS A 186 -25.15 17.16 19.31
CA LYS A 186 -23.79 16.62 19.50
C LYS A 186 -23.72 15.11 19.29
N TYR A 187 -24.87 14.42 19.22
CA TYR A 187 -24.94 12.98 18.97
C TYR A 187 -24.48 12.65 17.54
N GLY A 188 -23.45 11.80 17.43
CA GLY A 188 -22.84 11.45 16.15
C GLY A 188 -21.70 10.43 16.29
N TRP A 189 -20.88 10.32 15.26
CA TRP A 189 -19.79 9.33 15.18
C TRP A 189 -18.77 9.39 16.33
N PHE A 190 -18.53 10.58 16.88
CA PHE A 190 -17.54 10.78 17.94
C PHE A 190 -18.17 11.00 19.33
N TRP A 191 -19.49 10.79 19.47
CA TRP A 191 -20.15 10.98 20.76
C TRP A 191 -20.00 9.73 21.63
N ILE A 192 -19.40 9.91 22.81
CA ILE A 192 -19.22 8.87 23.82
C ILE A 192 -20.12 9.23 25.00
N CYS A 193 -20.97 8.29 25.42
CA CYS A 193 -21.82 8.50 26.58
C CYS A 193 -20.97 8.69 27.85
N PRO A 194 -21.15 9.78 28.62
CA PRO A 194 -20.40 9.99 29.86
C PRO A 194 -20.74 8.97 30.95
N ASN A 195 -21.85 8.22 30.82
CA ASN A 195 -22.25 7.14 31.71
C ASN A 195 -21.62 5.78 31.36
N GLY A 196 -20.40 5.78 30.81
CA GLY A 196 -19.63 4.56 30.53
C GLY A 196 -19.53 4.16 29.05
N GLY A 197 -19.76 5.09 28.11
CA GLY A 197 -19.60 4.87 26.67
C GLY A 197 -20.43 3.70 26.19
N ASP A 198 -19.76 2.67 25.67
CA ASP A 198 -20.40 1.46 25.19
C ASP A 198 -20.99 0.59 26.31
N LYS A 199 -20.49 0.73 27.55
CA LYS A 199 -20.98 -0.01 28.73
C LYS A 199 -22.14 0.68 29.46
N CYS A 200 -22.72 1.73 28.89
CA CYS A 200 -23.85 2.42 29.50
C CYS A 200 -25.03 1.45 29.69
N LYS A 201 -25.55 1.38 30.92
CA LYS A 201 -26.69 0.54 31.31
C LYS A 201 -28.01 0.92 30.61
N TYR A 202 -28.08 2.13 30.06
CA TYR A 202 -29.27 2.70 29.44
C TYR A 202 -29.16 2.67 27.90
N LYS A 203 -30.31 2.65 27.22
CA LYS A 203 -30.38 2.56 25.75
C LYS A 203 -30.01 3.88 25.08
N HIS A 204 -29.19 3.83 24.03
CA HIS A 204 -28.82 4.98 23.18
C HIS A 204 -29.62 4.94 21.87
N ALA A 205 -30.93 4.81 22.01
CA ALA A 205 -31.88 4.88 20.90
C ALA A 205 -33.20 5.45 21.42
N LEU A 206 -33.87 6.24 20.60
CA LEU A 206 -35.23 6.69 20.90
C LEU A 206 -36.20 5.49 20.83
N PRO A 207 -37.18 5.41 21.75
CA PRO A 207 -38.20 4.38 21.68
C PRO A 207 -39.00 4.51 20.38
N PRO A 208 -39.41 3.40 19.74
CA PRO A 208 -40.33 3.46 18.62
C PRO A 208 -41.64 4.08 19.10
N GLY A 209 -42.08 5.14 18.40
CA GLY A 209 -43.38 5.78 18.63
C GLY A 209 -44.51 5.01 18.01
#